data_AF-A0A2W7B0L5-F1
#
_entry.id   AF-A0A2W7B0L5-F1
#
_cell.length_a   1.000
_cell.length_b   1.000
_cell.length_c   1.000
_cell.angle_alpha   90.00
_cell.angle_beta   90.00
_cell.angle_gamma   90.00
#
_symmetry.space_group_name_H-M   'P 1'
#
loop_
_entity.id
_entity.type
_entity.pdbx_description
1 polymer ?
#
loop_
_entity_poly.entity_id
_entity_poly.type
_entity_poly.pdbx_seq_one_letter_code
_entity_poly.pdbx_strand_id
1 'polypeptide(L)' 'MSGHPLLKVEISQLSVAERIQLAEDLWDSILEHQDQLPLTQVQEQELDRRLDGYQQDPTAGSTWEEVKQRLGFSQ' A
#
# COMPACT_ATOMS: atom_id res chain seq x y z
N MET A 1 -13.26 -21.29 12.73
CA MET A 1 -12.65 -20.11 12.08
C MET A 1 -11.18 -20.17 12.39
N SER A 2 -10.37 -20.59 11.42
CA SER A 2 -8.95 -20.83 11.64
C SER A 2 -8.24 -19.48 11.68
N GLY A 3 -7.77 -19.08 12.87
CA GLY A 3 -6.89 -17.93 13.04
C GLY A 3 -5.61 -18.17 12.23
N HIS A 4 -5.25 -17.21 11.37
CA HIS A 4 -4.02 -17.29 10.61
C HIS A 4 -2.81 -17.21 11.58
N PRO A 5 -1.88 -18.17 11.54
CA PRO A 5 -0.83 -18.36 12.56
C PRO A 5 0.19 -17.21 12.67
N LEU A 6 0.13 -16.22 11.79
CA LEU A 6 1.06 -15.08 11.75
C LEU A 6 0.63 -13.92 12.65
N LEU A 7 -0.63 -13.87 13.08
CA LEU A 7 -1.13 -12.83 13.97
C LEU A 7 -1.63 -13.49 15.24
N LYS A 8 -0.80 -13.48 16.29
CA LYS A 8 -1.21 -13.86 17.66
C LYS A 8 -2.27 -12.91 18.25
N VAL A 9 -2.59 -11.83 17.54
CA VAL A 9 -3.60 -10.84 17.91
C VAL A 9 -4.89 -11.17 17.18
N GLU A 10 -5.95 -11.44 17.94
CA GLU A 10 -7.31 -11.50 17.40
C GLU A 10 -7.74 -10.10 16.96
N ILE A 11 -7.42 -9.72 15.72
CA ILE A 11 -7.72 -8.38 15.14
C ILE A 11 -9.20 -8.01 15.29
N SER A 12 -10.08 -9.03 15.29
CA SER A 12 -11.52 -8.88 15.49
C SER A 12 -11.90 -8.28 16.85
N GLN A 13 -11.05 -8.43 17.87
CA GLN A 13 -11.27 -7.92 19.22
C GLN A 13 -10.75 -6.49 19.42
N LEU A 14 -9.94 -5.98 18.49
CA LEU A 14 -9.43 -4.63 18.52
C LEU A 14 -10.54 -3.62 18.17
N SER A 15 -10.49 -2.44 18.77
CA SER A 15 -11.24 -1.28 18.30
C SER A 15 -10.75 -0.84 16.92
N VAL A 16 -11.50 0.05 16.24
CA VAL A 16 -11.07 0.63 14.96
C VAL A 16 -9.72 1.34 15.10
N ALA A 17 -9.53 2.11 16.18
CA ALA A 17 -8.30 2.85 16.41
C ALA A 17 -7.10 1.91 16.61
N GLU A 18 -7.25 0.85 17.41
CA GLU A 18 -6.18 -0.14 17.60
C GLU A 18 -5.85 -0.91 16.32
N ARG A 19 -6.83 -1.15 15.45
CA ARG A 19 -6.55 -1.74 14.12
C ARG A 19 -5.78 -0.80 13.21
N ILE A 20 -6.08 0.51 13.26
CA ILE A 20 -5.33 1.51 12.51
C ILE A 20 -3.89 1.56 13.03
N GLN A 21 -3.70 1.62 14.36
CA GLN A 21 -2.37 1.62 14.96
C GLN A 21 -1.58 0.35 14.60
N LEU A 22 -2.21 -0.82 14.70
CA LEU A 22 -1.56 -2.08 14.31
C LEU A 22 -1.15 -2.08 12.83
N ALA A 23 -1.96 -1.50 11.94
CA ALA A 23 -1.61 -1.40 10.53
C ALA A 23 -0.40 -0.47 10.31
N GLU A 24 -0.32 0.64 11.05
CA GLU A 24 0.82 1.56 11.05
C GLU A 24 2.08 0.86 11.60
N ASP A 25 2.00 0.24 12.78
CA ASP A 25 3.14 -0.45 13.40
C ASP A 25 3.69 -1.57 12.50
N LEU A 26 2.80 -2.33 11.84
CA LEU A 26 3.19 -3.35 10.87
C LEU A 26 3.86 -2.74 9.64
N TRP A 27 3.35 -1.60 9.16
CA TRP A 27 3.95 -0.89 8.03
C TRP A 27 5.34 -0.36 8.37
N ASP A 28 5.51 0.23 9.56
CA ASP A 28 6.79 0.75 10.04
C ASP A 28 7.82 -0.37 10.23
N SER A 29 7.40 -1.55 10.67
CA SER A 29 8.30 -2.71 10.81
C SER A 29 8.92 -3.17 9.48
N ILE A 30 8.26 -2.89 8.34
CA ILE A 30 8.78 -3.19 7.01
C ILE A 30 9.87 -2.18 6.62
N LEU A 31 9.74 -0.92 7.03
CA LEU A 31 10.74 0.13 6.74
C LEU A 31 12.10 -0.21 7.35
N GLU A 32 12.12 -0.85 8.53
CA GLU A 32 13.35 -1.33 9.17
C GLU A 32 14.10 -2.39 8.34
N HIS A 33 13.43 -3.01 7.37
CA HIS A 33 13.94 -4.10 6.54
C HIS A 33 13.97 -3.74 5.04
N GLN A 34 13.90 -2.46 4.69
CA GLN A 34 13.82 -1.99 3.29
C GLN A 34 14.96 -2.56 2.39
N ASP A 35 16.14 -2.77 2.96
CA ASP A 35 17.33 -3.23 2.23
C ASP A 35 17.21 -4.71 1.78
N GLN A 36 16.20 -5.45 2.27
CA GLN A 36 15.94 -6.84 1.86
C GLN A 36 15.37 -6.94 0.44
N LEU A 37 14.81 -5.86 -0.10
CA LEU A 37 14.19 -5.81 -1.43
C LEU A 37 14.73 -4.61 -2.22
N PRO A 38 16.03 -4.62 -2.59
CA PRO A 38 16.60 -3.52 -3.36
C PRO A 38 15.93 -3.43 -4.72
N LEU A 39 15.65 -2.20 -5.15
CA LEU A 39 15.19 -1.96 -6.51
C LEU A 39 16.32 -2.22 -7.50
N THR A 40 15.97 -2.77 -8.65
CA THR A 40 16.89 -2.77 -9.79
C THR A 40 16.97 -1.36 -10.38
N GLN A 41 18.10 -1.02 -11.01
CA GLN A 41 18.25 0.27 -11.68
C GLN A 41 17.13 0.56 -12.70
N VAL A 42 16.63 -0.46 -13.40
CA VAL A 42 15.52 -0.32 -14.35
C VAL A 42 14.21 0.04 -13.65
N GLN A 43 13.96 -0.50 -12.46
CA GLN A 43 12.78 -0.17 -11.66
C GLN A 43 12.89 1.25 -11.11
N GLU A 44 14.05 1.67 -10.61
CA GLU A 44 14.29 3.05 -10.16
C GLU A 44 14.02 4.05 -11.29
N GLN A 45 14.60 3.82 -12.47
CA GLN A 45 14.39 4.68 -13.66
C GLN A 45 12.92 4.77 -14.08
N GLU A 46 12.18 3.66 -13.99
CA GLU A 46 10.75 3.68 -14.33
C GLU A 46 9.92 4.45 -13.30
N LEU A 47 10.29 4.40 -12.01
CA LEU A 47 9.65 5.20 -10.97
C LEU A 47 9.91 6.69 -11.18
N ASP A 48 11.16 7.07 -11.43
CA ASP A 48 11.54 8.46 -11.73
C ASP A 48 10.77 8.99 -12.95
N ARG A 49 10.74 8.21 -14.04
CA ARG A 49 10.01 8.57 -15.26
C ARG A 49 8.52 8.79 -15.01
N ARG A 50 7.88 7.96 -14.17
CA ARG A 50 6.46 8.11 -13.83
C ARG A 50 6.22 9.32 -12.94
N LEU A 51 7.13 9.58 -12.00
CA LEU A 51 7.04 10.73 -11.11
C LEU A 51 7.16 12.04 -11.90
N ASP A 52 8.14 12.14 -12.80
CA ASP A 52 8.30 13.29 -13.69
C ASP A 52 7.08 13.49 -14.58
N GLY A 53 6.55 12.40 -15.14
CA GLY A 53 5.32 12.44 -15.94
C GLY A 53 4.12 12.99 -15.15
N TYR A 54 3.97 12.58 -13.89
CA TYR A 54 2.92 13.09 -13.01
C TYR A 54 3.14 14.57 -12.63
N GLN A 55 4.38 15.00 -12.41
CA GLN A 55 4.68 16.40 -12.10
C GLN A 55 4.37 17.33 -13.29
N GLN A 56 4.59 16.84 -14.52
CA GLN A 56 4.28 17.58 -15.75
C GLN A 56 2.78 17.60 -16.05
N ASP A 57 2.08 16.50 -15.77
CA ASP A 57 0.62 16.40 -15.91
C ASP A 57 0.01 15.69 -14.69
N PRO A 58 -0.39 16.45 -13.66
CA PRO A 58 -1.03 15.89 -12.47
C PRO A 58 -2.38 15.21 -12.74
N THR A 59 -2.96 15.42 -13.93
CA THR A 59 -4.24 14.84 -14.35
C THR A 59 -4.08 13.58 -15.20
N ALA A 60 -2.85 13.16 -15.50
CA ALA A 60 -2.57 11.94 -16.27
C ALA A 60 -2.96 10.64 -15.51
N GLY A 61 -3.21 10.73 -14.21
CA GLY A 61 -3.68 9.62 -13.38
C GLY A 61 -5.20 9.46 -13.41
N SER A 62 -5.69 8.24 -13.12
CA SER A 62 -7.11 8.03 -12.86
C SER A 62 -7.46 8.42 -11.43
N THR A 63 -8.62 9.05 -11.25
CA THR A 63 -9.24 9.25 -9.95
C THR A 63 -9.54 7.90 -9.28
N TRP A 64 -9.68 7.91 -7.95
CA TRP A 64 -10.00 6.68 -7.22
C TRP A 64 -11.35 6.09 -7.66
N GLU A 65 -12.31 6.94 -7.98
CA GLU A 65 -13.62 6.58 -8.53
C GLU A 65 -13.49 5.84 -9.87
N GLU A 66 -12.68 6.35 -10.81
CA GLU A 66 -12.43 5.68 -12.10
C GLU A 66 -11.73 4.32 -11.91
N VAL A 67 -10.80 4.22 -10.96
CA VAL A 67 -10.15 2.95 -10.64
C VAL A 67 -11.14 1.95 -10.06
N LYS A 68 -12.00 2.37 -9.12
CA LYS A 68 -13.08 1.52 -8.58
C LYS A 68 -13.97 1.01 -9.71
N GLN A 69 -14.34 1.89 -10.64
CA GLN A 69 -15.18 1.52 -11.79
C GLN A 69 -14.51 0.45 -12.64
N ARG A 70 -13.23 0.62 -12.97
CA ARG A 70 -12.45 -0.36 -13.74
C ARG A 70 -12.32 -1.71 -13.02
N LEU A 71 -12.24 -1.70 -11.69
CA LEU A 71 -12.11 -2.90 -10.87
C LEU A 71 -13.47 -3.53 -10.51
N GLY A 72 -14.59 -2.96 -10.96
CA GLY A 72 -15.93 -3.48 -10.67
C GLY A 72 -16.41 -3.20 -9.24
N PHE A 73 -15.79 -2.26 -8.52
CA PHE A 73 -16.25 -1.78 -7.21
C PHE A 73 -17.34 -0.69 -7.32
N SER A 74 -17.97 -0.56 -8.50
CA SER A 74 -19.10 0.34 -8.74
C SER A 74 -20.34 -0.16 -7.99
N GLN A 75 -20.56 0.33 -6.77
CA GLN A 75 -21.88 0.39 -6.15
C GLN A 75 -22.35 1.84 -6.11
#